data_AF-A0A5M4D8R6-F1
#
_entry.id   AF-A0A5M4D8R6-F1
#
_cell.length_a   1.000
_cell.length_b   1.000
_cell.length_c   1.000
_cell.angle_alpha   90.00
_cell.angle_beta   90.00
_cell.angle_gamma   90.00
#
_symmetry.space_group_name_H-M   'P 1'
#
loop_
_entity.id
_entity.type
_entity.pdbx_description
1 polymer ?
#
loop_
_entity_poly.entity_id
_entity_poly.type
_entity_poly.pdbx_seq_one_letter_code
_entity_poly.pdbx_strand_id
1 'polypeptide(L)'
;MASRVQKTSALDDLTRRREVFWQNVVQEILNALSVAAGSGGRLSASAGGAATSPSPLDEMFDGRMAVITRLGQRIPIADVFPVFACSVEANPGDREVSTDVQCTVFQIHTPGGEVFTLPVHEIVAVHSLSEELVRRMEEASQAGHMDDSQTPDAMPFGFAAFTSLANAERARHREEDEGEEAEGA
;
A
#
# COMPACT_ATOMS: atom_id res chain seq x y z
N MET A 1 18.60 26.65 -29.63
CA MET A 1 17.95 25.31 -29.77
C MET A 1 18.73 24.18 -29.09
N ALA A 2 20.06 24.11 -29.18
CA ALA A 2 20.87 23.03 -28.57
C ALA A 2 20.73 22.89 -27.02
N SER A 3 20.62 24.00 -26.28
CA SER A 3 20.49 23.98 -24.82
C SER A 3 19.19 23.35 -24.30
N ARG A 4 18.10 23.38 -25.10
CA ARG A 4 16.81 22.78 -24.71
C ARG A 4 16.85 21.26 -24.82
N VAL A 5 17.50 20.73 -25.87
CA VAL A 5 17.66 19.29 -26.11
C VAL A 5 18.56 18.64 -25.05
N GLN A 6 19.66 19.30 -24.66
CA GLN A 6 20.53 18.81 -23.58
C GLN A 6 19.81 18.76 -22.22
N LYS A 7 19.00 19.77 -21.89
CA LYS A 7 18.22 19.78 -20.64
C LYS A 7 17.19 18.65 -20.57
N THR A 8 16.50 18.34 -21.67
CA THR A 8 15.53 17.25 -21.70
C THR A 8 16.22 15.89 -21.48
N SER A 9 17.36 15.65 -22.13
CA SER A 9 18.11 14.38 -21.96
C SER A 9 18.59 14.14 -20.53
N ALA A 10 18.97 15.21 -19.81
CA ALA A 10 19.43 15.12 -18.42
C ALA A 10 18.28 14.83 -17.44
N LEU A 11 17.08 15.38 -17.70
CA LEU A 11 15.89 15.10 -16.89
C LEU A 11 15.38 13.68 -17.10
N ASP A 12 15.46 13.17 -18.32
CA ASP A 12 15.08 11.79 -18.64
C ASP A 12 16.02 10.79 -17.96
N ASP A 13 17.33 11.06 -17.98
CA ASP A 13 18.33 10.24 -17.30
C ASP A 13 18.14 10.27 -15.77
N LEU A 14 17.90 11.45 -15.17
CA LEU A 14 17.59 11.56 -13.74
C LEU A 14 16.34 10.76 -13.35
N THR A 15 15.29 10.84 -14.17
CA THR A 15 14.03 10.13 -13.92
C THR A 15 14.24 8.62 -13.98
N ARG A 16 14.99 8.12 -14.97
CA ARG A 16 15.35 6.70 -15.07
C ARG A 16 16.17 6.22 -13.88
N ARG A 17 17.16 7.00 -13.46
CA ARG A 17 17.99 6.66 -12.29
C ARG A 17 17.16 6.60 -11.02
N ARG A 18 16.25 7.56 -10.82
CA ARG A 18 15.32 7.56 -9.68
C ARG A 18 14.41 6.35 -9.70
N GLU A 19 13.88 6.00 -10.87
CA GLU A 19 13.00 4.82 -11.03
C GLU A 19 13.75 3.52 -10.68
N VAL A 20 14.95 3.32 -11.25
CA VAL A 20 15.77 2.13 -10.93
C VAL A 20 16.16 2.10 -9.46
N PHE A 21 16.56 3.25 -8.90
CA PHE A 21 16.85 3.36 -7.47
C PHE A 21 15.65 2.96 -6.62
N TRP A 22 14.46 3.47 -6.95
CA TRP A 22 13.25 3.17 -6.23
C TRP A 22 12.85 1.69 -6.34
N GLN A 23 12.95 1.10 -7.54
CA GLN A 23 12.71 -0.32 -7.74
C GLN A 23 13.64 -1.18 -6.87
N ASN A 24 14.93 -0.82 -6.79
CA ASN A 24 15.88 -1.53 -5.91
C ASN A 24 15.51 -1.40 -4.43
N VAL A 25 15.07 -0.21 -4.00
CA VAL A 25 14.60 0.00 -2.62
C VAL A 25 13.38 -0.86 -2.31
N VAL A 26 12.40 -0.90 -3.20
CA VAL A 26 11.21 -1.73 -3.03
C VAL A 26 11.57 -3.21 -3.01
N GLN A 27 12.42 -3.66 -3.93
CA GLN A 27 12.89 -5.04 -3.96
C GLN A 27 13.55 -5.45 -2.64
N GLU A 28 14.44 -4.61 -2.11
CA GLU A 28 15.12 -4.87 -0.83
C GLU A 28 14.12 -4.94 0.34
N ILE A 29 13.14 -4.04 0.37
CA ILE A 29 12.08 -4.06 1.39
C ILE A 29 11.27 -5.37 1.31
N LEU A 30 10.86 -5.77 0.11
CA LEU A 30 10.04 -6.98 -0.07
C LEU A 30 10.84 -8.26 0.22
N ASN A 31 12.12 -8.30 -0.13
CA ASN A 31 13.02 -9.39 0.26
C ASN A 31 13.16 -9.47 1.79
N ALA A 32 13.41 -8.33 2.46
CA ALA A 32 13.50 -8.27 3.91
C ALA A 32 12.20 -8.71 4.60
N LEU A 33 11.04 -8.28 4.07
CA LEU A 33 9.72 -8.72 4.55
C LEU A 33 9.50 -10.22 4.35
N SER A 34 9.94 -10.77 3.22
CA SER A 34 9.83 -12.22 2.97
C SER A 34 10.68 -13.04 3.95
N VAL A 35 11.91 -12.60 4.23
CA VAL A 35 12.77 -13.22 5.25
C VAL A 35 12.17 -13.10 6.65
N ALA A 36 11.61 -11.93 6.98
CA ALA A 36 10.96 -11.68 8.26
C ALA A 36 9.72 -12.58 8.47
N ALA A 37 8.89 -12.74 7.44
CA ALA A 37 7.72 -13.65 7.48
C ALA A 37 8.14 -15.12 7.67
N GLY A 38 9.26 -15.54 7.05
CA GLY A 38 9.81 -16.88 7.21
C GLY A 38 10.40 -17.16 8.61
N SER A 39 10.88 -16.13 9.31
CA SER A 39 11.56 -16.26 10.61
C SER A 39 10.63 -16.01 11.82
N GLY A 40 9.50 -15.32 11.64
CA GLY A 40 8.49 -15.04 12.68
C GLY A 40 7.52 -16.18 13.00
N GLY A 41 7.58 -17.31 12.29
CA GLY A 41 6.68 -18.44 12.51
C GLY A 41 5.28 -18.16 11.94
N ARG A 42 5.15 -18.33 10.61
CA ARG A 42 3.89 -18.42 9.83
C ARG A 42 2.65 -18.01 10.62
N LEU A 43 2.39 -16.71 10.68
CA LEU A 43 1.15 -16.19 11.23
C LEU A 43 0.00 -16.83 10.47
N SER A 44 -0.93 -17.42 11.22
CA SER A 44 -2.18 -17.91 10.67
C SER A 44 -2.84 -16.76 9.90
N ALA A 45 -3.21 -16.98 8.63
CA ALA A 45 -3.92 -16.03 7.76
C ALA A 45 -5.36 -15.73 8.23
N SER A 46 -5.63 -15.85 9.52
CA SER A 46 -6.89 -15.48 10.16
C SER A 46 -6.65 -14.27 11.04
N ALA A 47 -7.60 -13.34 11.04
CA ALA A 47 -7.56 -12.12 11.87
C ALA A 47 -7.34 -12.41 13.37
N GLY A 48 -7.67 -13.60 13.86
CA GLY A 48 -7.43 -14.02 15.24
C GLY A 48 -6.03 -14.54 15.55
N GLY A 49 -5.23 -14.90 14.53
CA GLY A 49 -3.87 -15.41 14.71
C GLY A 49 -2.79 -14.32 14.77
N ALA A 50 -3.00 -13.22 14.06
CA ALA A 50 -2.10 -12.06 14.07
C ALA A 50 -2.17 -11.25 15.38
N ALA A 51 -3.25 -11.39 16.15
CA ALA A 51 -3.50 -10.58 17.35
C ALA A 51 -2.81 -11.08 18.64
N THR A 52 -2.10 -12.22 18.61
CA THR A 52 -1.68 -12.92 19.85
C THR A 52 -0.18 -13.01 20.11
N SER A 53 0.66 -12.47 19.24
CA SER A 53 2.12 -12.54 19.41
C SER A 53 2.69 -11.13 19.65
N PRO A 54 3.42 -10.92 20.77
CA PRO A 54 3.86 -9.59 21.23
C PRO A 54 5.13 -9.10 20.52
N SER A 55 5.48 -9.67 19.36
CA SER A 55 6.69 -9.27 18.63
C SER A 55 6.38 -8.05 17.76
N PRO A 56 7.23 -7.01 17.75
CA PRO A 56 7.10 -5.89 16.81
C PRO A 56 7.05 -6.31 15.33
N LEU A 57 7.50 -7.53 15.01
CA LEU A 57 7.42 -8.10 13.66
C LEU A 57 5.98 -8.50 13.29
N ASP A 58 5.15 -8.90 14.24
CA ASP A 58 3.79 -9.37 13.96
C ASP A 58 2.86 -8.22 13.62
N GLU A 59 3.09 -7.05 14.23
CA GLU A 59 2.44 -5.78 13.86
C GLU A 59 2.76 -5.35 12.42
N MET A 60 3.80 -5.89 11.78
CA MET A 60 4.10 -5.60 10.38
C MET A 60 3.22 -6.40 9.42
N PHE A 61 2.62 -7.52 9.87
CA PHE A 61 1.89 -8.48 9.03
C PHE A 61 0.39 -8.56 9.38
N ASP A 62 -0.12 -7.66 10.22
CA ASP A 62 -1.55 -7.55 10.54
C ASP A 62 -2.33 -6.69 9.53
N GLY A 63 -1.66 -6.16 8.50
CA GLY A 63 -2.23 -5.25 7.49
C GLY A 63 -1.96 -3.76 7.71
N ARG A 64 -1.26 -3.38 8.79
CA ARG A 64 -0.73 -2.01 8.99
C ARG A 64 0.29 -1.64 7.92
N MET A 65 1.13 -2.59 7.51
CA MET A 65 1.99 -2.44 6.33
C MET A 65 1.21 -2.74 5.05
N ALA A 66 1.50 -1.98 4.00
CA ALA A 66 0.92 -2.16 2.68
C ALA A 66 1.86 -1.71 1.57
N VAL A 67 1.67 -2.25 0.38
CA VAL A 67 2.20 -1.65 -0.85
C VAL A 67 1.14 -0.77 -1.50
N ILE A 68 1.57 0.29 -2.18
CA ILE A 68 0.73 1.10 -3.05
C ILE A 68 1.10 0.78 -4.50
N THR A 69 0.13 0.36 -5.30
CA THR A 69 0.34 0.09 -6.72
C THR A 69 0.34 1.38 -7.55
N ARG A 70 0.81 1.30 -8.79
CA ARG A 70 0.76 2.41 -9.75
C ARG A 70 -0.66 2.92 -10.02
N LEU A 71 -1.66 2.06 -9.84
CA LEU A 71 -3.09 2.43 -9.92
C LEU A 71 -3.63 3.08 -8.64
N GLY A 72 -2.78 3.30 -7.63
CA GLY A 72 -3.16 3.89 -6.34
C GLY A 72 -3.82 2.91 -5.37
N GLN A 73 -3.84 1.61 -5.67
CA GLN A 73 -4.43 0.61 -4.78
C GLN A 73 -3.50 0.33 -3.59
N ARG A 74 -4.03 0.41 -2.37
CA ARG A 74 -3.35 -0.03 -1.15
C ARG A 74 -3.61 -1.52 -0.93
N ILE A 75 -2.57 -2.34 -1.00
CA ILE A 75 -2.65 -3.78 -0.74
C ILE A 75 -1.97 -4.07 0.61
N PRO A 76 -2.74 -4.40 1.66
CA PRO A 76 -2.20 -4.72 2.97
C PRO A 76 -1.38 -6.01 2.92
N ILE A 77 -0.30 -6.05 3.68
CA ILE A 77 0.65 -7.15 3.71
C ILE A 77 0.37 -8.00 4.95
N ALA A 78 0.05 -9.26 4.73
CA ALA A 78 0.10 -10.33 5.72
C ALA A 78 1.25 -11.31 5.47
N ASP A 79 1.64 -11.49 4.21
CA ASP A 79 2.80 -12.29 3.85
C ASP A 79 3.37 -11.84 2.49
N VAL A 80 4.65 -12.11 2.25
CA VAL A 80 5.35 -11.77 1.00
C VAL A 80 6.22 -12.92 0.54
N PHE A 81 6.01 -13.37 -0.71
CA PHE A 81 6.77 -14.45 -1.32
C PHE A 81 7.41 -13.99 -2.64
N PRO A 82 8.72 -14.19 -2.86
CA PRO A 82 9.30 -14.02 -4.19
C PRO A 82 8.78 -15.12 -5.14
N VAL A 83 8.36 -14.75 -6.35
CA VAL A 83 7.69 -15.68 -7.28
C VAL A 83 8.65 -16.36 -8.25
N PHE A 84 9.80 -15.76 -8.59
CA PHE A 84 10.84 -16.43 -9.39
C PHE A 84 12.15 -15.62 -9.43
N ALA A 85 13.29 -16.32 -9.33
CA ALA A 85 14.63 -15.81 -9.61
C ALA A 85 15.36 -16.82 -10.53
N CYS A 86 15.73 -16.39 -11.74
CA CYS A 86 16.44 -17.24 -12.71
C CYS A 86 17.94 -17.33 -12.37
N SER A 87 18.32 -18.17 -11.41
CA SER A 87 19.74 -18.34 -11.11
C SER A 87 20.54 -18.93 -12.28
N VAL A 88 21.66 -18.28 -12.62
CA VAL A 88 22.64 -18.83 -13.56
C VAL A 88 23.41 -19.90 -12.80
N GLU A 89 23.30 -21.15 -13.24
CA GLU A 89 23.98 -22.29 -12.62
C GLU A 89 25.49 -22.21 -12.83
N ALA A 90 26.21 -21.54 -11.92
CA ALA A 90 27.67 -21.56 -11.92
C ALA A 90 28.24 -22.07 -10.58
N ASN A 91 27.69 -21.65 -9.43
CA ASN A 91 28.14 -22.11 -8.11
C ASN A 91 27.07 -21.95 -7.00
N PRO A 92 27.16 -22.66 -5.85
CA PRO A 92 26.22 -22.55 -4.73
C PRO A 92 26.13 -21.14 -4.11
N GLY A 93 27.25 -20.42 -4.00
CA GLY A 93 27.26 -19.02 -3.53
C GLY A 93 26.62 -18.04 -4.53
N ASP A 94 26.72 -18.33 -5.83
CA ASP A 94 26.07 -17.52 -6.87
C ASP A 94 24.56 -17.71 -6.89
N ARG A 95 24.06 -18.87 -6.44
CA ARG A 95 22.61 -19.13 -6.31
C ARG A 95 21.96 -18.30 -5.20
N GLU A 96 22.61 -18.16 -4.06
CA GLU A 96 22.10 -17.38 -2.93
C GLU A 96 22.02 -15.89 -3.31
N VAL A 97 23.12 -15.34 -3.87
CA VAL A 97 23.16 -13.97 -4.40
C VAL A 97 22.19 -13.76 -5.59
N SER A 98 22.06 -14.74 -6.48
CA SER A 98 21.15 -14.64 -7.62
C SER A 98 19.68 -14.72 -7.24
N THR A 99 19.36 -15.37 -6.12
CA THR A 99 17.99 -15.41 -5.57
C THR A 99 17.63 -14.04 -5.00
N ASP A 100 18.54 -13.41 -4.25
CA ASP A 100 18.32 -12.08 -3.67
C ASP A 100 18.30 -10.97 -4.73
N VAL A 101 19.14 -11.06 -5.77
CA VAL A 101 19.31 -10.02 -6.81
C VAL A 101 18.22 -10.05 -7.88
N GLN A 102 17.58 -11.20 -8.17
CA GLN A 102 16.73 -11.33 -9.36
C GLN A 102 15.22 -11.34 -9.10
N CYS A 103 14.78 -11.30 -7.84
CA CYS A 103 13.37 -11.27 -7.52
C CYS A 103 12.75 -9.94 -7.96
N THR A 104 12.11 -9.95 -9.13
CA THR A 104 11.40 -8.79 -9.70
C THR A 104 9.89 -8.93 -9.62
N VAL A 105 9.39 -10.07 -9.14
CA VAL A 105 7.97 -10.39 -8.97
C VAL A 105 7.74 -11.00 -7.60
N PHE A 106 6.76 -10.46 -6.88
CA PHE A 106 6.39 -10.88 -5.54
C PHE A 106 4.90 -11.21 -5.46
N GLN A 107 4.57 -12.22 -4.67
CA GLN A 107 3.23 -12.54 -4.20
C GLN A 107 3.03 -11.87 -2.86
N ILE A 108 1.98 -11.06 -2.74
CA ILE A 108 1.58 -10.40 -1.51
C ILE A 108 0.25 -10.99 -1.09
N HIS A 109 0.22 -11.57 0.10
CA HIS A 109 -0.99 -12.10 0.71
C HIS A 109 -1.57 -11.03 1.61
N THR A 110 -2.88 -10.80 1.53
CA THR A 110 -3.57 -9.87 2.42
C THR A 110 -4.09 -10.59 3.66
N PRO A 111 -4.33 -9.87 4.77
CA PRO A 111 -5.02 -10.45 5.93
C PRO A 111 -6.42 -10.99 5.60
N GLY A 112 -7.04 -10.48 4.52
CA GLY A 112 -8.33 -10.96 4.01
C GLY A 112 -8.25 -12.24 3.18
N GLY A 113 -7.04 -12.78 2.95
CA GLY A 113 -6.80 -14.01 2.20
C GLY A 113 -6.69 -13.82 0.68
N GLU A 114 -6.71 -12.58 0.19
CA GLU A 114 -6.45 -12.27 -1.22
C GLU A 114 -4.96 -12.40 -1.53
N VAL A 115 -4.63 -12.77 -2.76
CA VAL A 115 -3.24 -12.92 -3.21
C VAL A 115 -3.01 -12.10 -4.46
N PHE A 116 -2.03 -11.19 -4.39
CA PHE A 116 -1.64 -10.32 -5.48
C PHE A 116 -0.25 -10.70 -5.98
N THR A 117 -0.09 -10.98 -7.28
CA THR A 117 1.22 -11.19 -7.89
C THR A 117 1.64 -9.93 -8.62
N LEU A 118 2.62 -9.21 -8.09
CA LEU A 118 3.02 -7.89 -8.54
C LEU A 118 4.50 -7.88 -8.94
N PRO A 119 4.84 -7.35 -10.13
CA PRO A 119 6.21 -7.00 -10.41
C PRO A 119 6.61 -5.73 -9.64
N VAL A 120 7.88 -5.59 -9.28
CA VAL A 120 8.40 -4.46 -8.48
C VAL A 120 8.08 -3.11 -9.11
N HIS A 121 8.15 -3.02 -10.44
CA HIS A 121 7.84 -1.77 -11.14
C HIS A 121 6.38 -1.34 -10.99
N GLU A 122 5.44 -2.20 -10.59
CA GLU A 122 4.06 -1.80 -10.30
C GLU A 122 3.88 -1.21 -8.91
N ILE A 123 4.88 -1.30 -8.04
CA ILE A 123 4.82 -0.82 -6.65
C ILE A 123 5.51 0.55 -6.56
N VAL A 124 4.73 1.56 -6.22
CA VAL A 124 5.19 2.97 -6.19
C VAL A 124 5.46 3.49 -4.78
N ALA A 125 4.93 2.83 -3.75
CA ALA A 125 5.21 3.17 -2.36
C ALA A 125 5.04 1.95 -1.46
N VAL A 126 5.71 1.98 -0.31
CA VAL A 126 5.40 1.14 0.85
C VAL A 126 4.85 2.06 1.93
N HIS A 127 3.73 1.70 2.51
CA HIS A 127 2.97 2.53 3.43
C HIS A 127 2.73 1.77 4.74
N SER A 128 3.07 2.41 5.86
CA SER A 128 2.72 1.96 7.21
C SER A 128 1.61 2.84 7.78
N LEU A 129 0.58 2.22 8.37
CA LEU A 129 -0.41 2.92 9.17
C LEU A 129 0.01 2.90 10.64
N SER A 130 -0.19 4.02 11.33
CA SER A 130 -0.09 4.03 12.79
C SER A 130 -1.29 3.32 13.41
N GLU A 131 -1.09 2.75 14.60
CA GLU A 131 -2.16 2.10 15.37
C GLU A 131 -3.36 3.02 15.60
N GLU A 132 -3.12 4.28 15.92
CA GLU A 132 -4.18 5.27 16.11
C GLU A 132 -4.99 5.52 14.82
N LEU A 133 -4.36 5.45 13.65
CA LEU A 133 -5.06 5.62 12.37
C LEU A 133 -5.88 4.38 12.03
N VAL A 134 -5.37 3.17 12.29
CA VAL A 134 -6.13 1.92 12.15
C VAL A 134 -7.36 1.94 13.06
N ARG A 135 -7.18 2.30 14.33
CA ARG A 135 -8.28 2.39 15.29
C ARG A 135 -9.36 3.37 14.84
N ARG A 136 -8.97 4.56 14.33
CA ARG A 136 -9.93 5.52 13.76
C ARG A 136 -10.64 4.99 12.52
N MET A 137 -9.95 4.22 11.67
CA MET A 137 -10.57 3.60 10.50
C MET A 137 -11.58 2.51 10.90
N GLU A 138 -11.27 1.70 11.90
CA GLU A 138 -12.19 0.71 12.46
C GLU A 138 -13.41 1.38 13.11
N GLU A 139 -13.20 2.40 13.94
CA GLU A 139 -14.26 3.20 14.56
C GLU A 139 -15.18 3.84 13.50
N ALA A 140 -14.61 4.40 12.42
CA ALA A 140 -15.38 4.97 11.32
C ALA A 140 -16.16 3.91 10.51
N SER A 141 -15.56 2.73 10.29
CA SER A 141 -16.23 1.61 9.61
C SER A 141 -17.38 1.04 10.44
N GLN A 142 -17.23 0.98 11.76
CA GLN A 142 -18.29 0.52 12.66
C GLN A 142 -19.40 1.56 12.80
N ALA A 143 -19.06 2.85 12.86
CA ALA A 143 -20.04 3.94 12.88
C ALA A 143 -20.91 3.97 11.62
N GLY A 144 -20.34 3.66 10.44
CA GLY A 144 -21.09 3.55 9.19
C GLY A 144 -22.01 2.32 9.09
N HIS A 145 -21.82 1.29 9.93
CA HIS A 145 -22.66 0.09 9.95
C HIS A 145 -23.85 0.17 10.92
N MET A 146 -23.88 1.16 11.83
CA MET A 146 -24.97 1.30 12.80
C MET A 146 -26.14 2.17 12.33
N ASP A 147 -26.05 2.81 11.16
CA ASP A 147 -27.12 3.67 10.64
C ASP A 147 -27.92 3.05 9.46
N ASP A 148 -27.55 1.85 8.99
CA ASP A 148 -28.08 1.31 7.73
C ASP A 148 -29.20 0.27 7.93
N SER A 149 -30.25 0.68 8.65
CA SER A 149 -31.53 -0.03 8.59
C SER A 149 -32.44 0.46 7.45
N GLN A 150 -32.08 1.51 6.70
CA GLN A 150 -32.92 2.03 5.61
C GLN A 150 -32.17 2.75 4.47
N THR A 151 -31.24 2.14 3.73
CA THR A 151 -30.99 2.55 2.33
C THR A 151 -30.42 1.43 1.44
N PRO A 152 -31.00 1.14 0.25
CA PRO A 152 -30.62 0.00 -0.59
C PRO A 152 -29.51 0.30 -1.63
N ASP A 153 -28.56 1.19 -1.34
CA ASP A 153 -27.41 1.44 -2.23
C ASP A 153 -26.11 1.59 -1.42
N ALA A 154 -25.61 0.46 -0.91
CA ALA A 154 -24.32 0.37 -0.25
C ALA A 154 -23.20 0.61 -1.28
N MET A 155 -22.78 1.87 -1.43
CA MET A 155 -21.64 2.20 -2.27
C MET A 155 -20.35 1.59 -1.70
N PRO A 156 -19.47 0.98 -2.54
CA PRO A 156 -18.23 0.37 -2.07
C PRO A 156 -17.35 1.35 -1.28
N PHE A 157 -16.64 0.82 -0.29
CA PHE A 157 -15.81 1.54 0.70
C PHE A 157 -14.92 2.66 0.13
N GLY A 158 -14.34 2.48 -1.06
CA GLY A 158 -13.52 3.50 -1.71
C GLY A 158 -14.31 4.65 -2.32
N PHE A 159 -15.53 4.39 -2.78
CA PHE A 159 -16.39 5.39 -3.40
C PHE A 159 -17.06 6.27 -2.34
N ALA A 160 -17.51 5.66 -1.24
CA ALA A 160 -18.11 6.38 -0.11
C ALA A 160 -17.14 7.41 0.48
N ALA A 161 -15.88 7.02 0.74
CA ALA A 161 -14.85 7.93 1.27
C ALA A 161 -14.56 9.11 0.33
N PHE A 162 -14.47 8.86 -0.99
CA PHE A 162 -14.24 9.91 -1.98
C PHE A 162 -15.44 10.86 -2.11
N THR A 163 -16.67 10.32 -2.09
CA THR A 163 -17.89 11.14 -2.14
C THR A 163 -18.14 11.93 -0.86
N SER A 164 -17.73 11.42 0.31
CA SER A 164 -17.88 12.12 1.58
C SER A 164 -17.06 13.40 1.64
N LEU A 165 -15.83 13.40 1.11
CA LEU A 165 -15.01 14.61 0.99
C LEU A 165 -15.63 15.63 0.02
N ALA A 166 -16.07 15.17 -1.15
CA ALA A 166 -16.71 16.04 -2.14
C ALA A 166 -18.06 16.61 -1.66
N ASN A 167 -18.81 15.85 -0.86
CA ASN A 167 -20.07 16.29 -0.27
C ASN A 167 -19.84 17.24 0.91
N ALA A 168 -18.80 17.03 1.71
CA ALA A 168 -18.42 17.92 2.82
C ALA A 168 -17.95 19.29 2.31
N GLU A 169 -17.22 19.36 1.20
CA GLU A 169 -16.85 20.64 0.57
C GLU A 169 -18.08 21.40 0.04
N ARG A 170 -19.04 20.70 -0.59
CA ARG A 170 -20.28 21.31 -1.06
C ARG A 170 -21.18 21.80 0.09
N ALA A 171 -21.19 21.08 1.21
CA ALA A 171 -21.95 21.51 2.40
C ALA A 171 -21.37 22.80 3.00
N ARG A 172 -20.04 22.88 3.13
CA ARG A 172 -19.37 24.10 3.62
C ARG A 172 -19.58 25.30 2.70
N HIS A 173 -19.50 25.09 1.39
CA HIS A 173 -19.74 26.17 0.43
C HIS A 173 -21.17 26.72 0.47
N ARG A 174 -22.13 25.87 0.87
CA ARG A 174 -23.55 26.26 1.02
C ARG A 174 -23.80 27.02 2.33
N GLU A 175 -23.08 26.67 3.39
CA GLU A 175 -23.12 27.38 4.68
C GLU A 175 -22.45 28.76 4.61
N GLU A 176 -21.42 28.92 3.76
CA GLU A 176 -20.76 30.20 3.51
C GLU A 176 -21.67 31.18 2.72
N ASP A 177 -22.42 30.68 1.73
CA ASP A 177 -23.38 31.49 0.96
C ASP A 177 -24.61 31.92 1.80
N GLU A 178 -25.04 31.11 2.78
CA GLU A 178 -26.16 31.43 3.68
C GLU A 178 -25.76 32.39 4.84
N GLY A 179 -24.45 32.53 5.13
CA GLY A 179 -23.92 33.42 6.15
C GLY A 179 -23.83 34.90 5.73
N GLU A 180 -23.63 35.18 4.44
CA GLU A 180 -23.51 36.56 3.92
C GLU A 180 -24.87 37.28 3.79
N GLU A 181 -26.00 36.56 3.65
CA GLU A 181 -27.33 37.19 3.59
C GLU A 181 -27.85 37.65 4.95
N ALA A 182 -27.27 37.18 6.06
CA ALA A 182 -27.73 37.50 7.42
C ALA A 182 -27.11 38.77 8.03
N GLU A 183 -26.04 39.33 7.45
CA GLU A 183 -25.36 40.53 7.98
C GLU A 183 -25.70 41.82 7.20
N GLY A 184 -26.56 41.72 6.18
CA GLY A 184 -26.97 42.84 5.30
C GLY A 184 -28.38 43.39 5.49
N ALA A 185 -29.13 42.96 6.53
CA ALA A 185 -30.50 43.41 6.81
C ALA A 185 -30.62 44.26 8.08
#